data_AF-A0AAU0Y7K3-F1
#
_entry.id   AF-A0AAU0Y7K3-F1
#
_cell.length_a   1.000
_cell.length_b   1.000
_cell.length_c   1.000
_cell.angle_alpha   90.00
_cell.angle_beta   90.00
_cell.angle_gamma   90.00
#
_symmetry.space_group_name_H-M   'P 1'
#
loop_
_entity.id
_entity.type
_entity.pdbx_description
1 polymer ?
#
loop_
_entity_poly.entity_id
_entity_poly.type
_entity_poly.pdbx_seq_one_letter_code
_entity_poly.pdbx_strand_id
1 'polypeptide(L)' 'MGGFAEAVRERIREARARLKAALETEDAFEVAMAEDELEDALRMAHKYGISTGDEVSEQ' A
#
# COMPACT_ATOMS: atom_id res chain seq x y z
N MET A 1 3.94 18.46 9.02
CA MET A 1 2.77 18.63 8.11
C MET A 1 3.14 17.94 6.81
N GLY A 2 2.93 16.63 6.77
CA GLY A 2 3.20 15.85 5.56
C GLY A 2 2.12 16.12 4.53
N GLY A 3 2.52 16.48 3.32
CA GLY A 3 1.59 16.75 2.22
C GLY A 3 0.86 15.50 1.77
N PHE A 4 -0.04 15.67 0.80
CA PHE A 4 -0.78 14.56 0.18
C PHE A 4 0.10 13.35 -0.19
N ALA A 5 1.29 13.59 -0.76
CA ALA A 5 2.22 12.52 -1.12
C ALA A 5 2.74 11.71 0.08
N GLU A 6 2.94 12.33 1.23
CA GLU A 6 3.37 11.63 2.45
C GLU A 6 2.22 10.80 3.03
N ALA A 7 1.01 11.33 3.03
CA ALA A 7 -0.18 10.60 3.45
C ALA A 7 -0.45 9.36 2.58
N VAL A 8 -0.28 9.47 1.25
CA VAL A 8 -0.42 8.33 0.34
C VAL A 8 0.64 7.27 0.61
N ARG A 9 1.90 7.65 0.86
CA ARG A 9 2.96 6.70 1.21
C ARG A 9 2.70 6.00 2.54
N GLU A 10 2.22 6.73 3.54
CA GLU A 10 1.89 6.14 4.83
C GLU A 10 0.77 5.12 4.69
N ARG A 11 -0.28 5.44 3.91
CA ARG A 11 -1.36 4.49 3.63
C ARG A 11 -0.86 3.20 2.95
N ILE A 12 0.07 3.31 2.01
CA ILE A 12 0.69 2.13 1.36
C ILE A 12 1.44 1.28 2.39
N ARG A 13 2.20 1.91 3.30
CA ARG A 13 2.92 1.19 4.36
C ARG A 13 1.96 0.47 5.31
N GLU A 14 0.90 1.14 5.73
CA GLU A 14 -0.13 0.57 6.60
C GLU A 14 -0.85 -0.61 5.94
N ALA A 15 -1.26 -0.46 4.67
CA ALA A 15 -1.91 -1.53 3.92
C ALA A 15 -1.01 -2.76 3.74
N ARG A 16 0.28 -2.56 3.45
CA ARG A 16 1.27 -3.66 3.40
C ARG A 16 1.46 -4.35 4.75
N ALA A 17 1.51 -3.58 5.84
CA ALA A 17 1.62 -4.14 7.19
C ALA A 17 0.39 -4.96 7.55
N ARG A 18 -0.81 -4.49 7.21
CA ARG A 18 -2.07 -5.22 7.42
C ARG A 18 -2.15 -6.49 6.59
N LEU A 19 -1.78 -6.44 5.31
CA LEU A 19 -1.74 -7.61 4.44
C LEU A 19 -0.81 -8.68 5.01
N LYS A 20 0.39 -8.28 5.45
CA LYS A 20 1.33 -9.19 6.10
C LYS A 20 0.72 -9.83 7.35
N ALA A 21 0.10 -9.04 8.22
CA ALA A 21 -0.54 -9.56 9.43
C ALA A 21 -1.70 -10.53 9.10
N ALA A 22 -2.53 -10.21 8.11
CA ALA A 22 -3.64 -11.06 7.68
C ALA A 22 -3.17 -12.39 7.09
N LEU A 23 -2.06 -12.38 6.34
CA LEU A 23 -1.41 -13.59 5.84
C LEU A 23 -0.85 -14.45 6.97
N GLU A 24 -0.26 -13.84 8.01
CA GLU A 24 0.26 -14.55 9.19
C GLU A 24 -0.84 -15.22 10.01
N THR A 25 -2.05 -14.64 10.03
CA THR A 25 -3.22 -15.20 10.73
C THR A 25 -4.08 -16.10 9.85
N GLU A 26 -3.71 -16.30 8.58
CA GLU A 26 -4.48 -17.05 7.57
C GLU A 26 -5.94 -16.58 7.44
N ASP A 27 -6.19 -15.28 7.67
CA ASP A 27 -7.53 -14.70 7.56
C ASP A 27 -7.80 -14.25 6.13
N ALA A 28 -8.44 -15.12 5.35
CA ALA A 28 -8.71 -14.86 3.93
C ALA A 28 -9.58 -13.61 3.68
N PHE A 29 -10.45 -13.23 4.63
CA PHE A 29 -11.26 -12.03 4.49
C PHE A 29 -10.41 -10.76 4.69
N GLU A 30 -9.61 -10.74 5.75
CA GLU A 30 -8.70 -9.63 6.02
C GLU A 30 -7.60 -9.50 4.95
N VAL A 31 -7.15 -10.61 4.36
CA VAL A 31 -6.25 -10.61 3.20
C VAL A 31 -6.89 -9.87 2.03
N ALA A 32 -8.11 -10.26 1.63
CA ALA A 32 -8.80 -9.63 0.51
C ALA A 32 -9.05 -8.12 0.74
N MET A 33 -9.42 -7.74 1.96
CA MET A 33 -9.61 -6.33 2.35
C MET A 33 -8.29 -5.54 2.30
N ALA A 34 -7.19 -6.11 2.78
CA ALA A 34 -5.89 -5.45 2.78
C ALA A 34 -5.29 -5.35 1.37
N GLU A 35 -5.54 -6.33 0.50
CA GLU A 35 -5.16 -6.29 -0.91
C GLU A 35 -5.89 -5.19 -1.67
N ASP A 36 -7.22 -5.08 -1.53
CA ASP A 36 -8.02 -4.03 -2.17
C ASP A 36 -7.57 -2.62 -1.73
N GLU A 37 -7.33 -2.44 -0.43
CA GLU A 37 -6.84 -1.16 0.09
C GLU A 37 -5.42 -0.83 -0.42
N LEU A 38 -4.54 -1.83 -0.51
CA LEU A 38 -3.20 -1.64 -1.06
C LEU A 38 -3.27 -1.27 -2.54
N GLU A 39 -4.11 -1.94 -3.33
CA GLU A 39 -4.31 -1.64 -4.74
C GLU A 39 -4.82 -0.20 -4.93
N ASP A 40 -5.80 0.23 -4.15
CA ASP A 40 -6.34 1.58 -4.20
C ASP A 40 -5.28 2.64 -3.87
N ALA A 41 -4.46 2.39 -2.84
CA ALA A 41 -3.39 3.30 -2.47
C ALA A 41 -2.29 3.38 -3.55
N LEU A 42 -1.94 2.25 -4.18
CA LEU A 42 -0.99 2.21 -5.30
C LEU A 42 -1.55 2.89 -6.55
N ARG A 43 -2.83 2.68 -6.86
CA ARG A 43 -3.54 3.34 -7.97
C ARG A 43 -3.56 4.85 -7.77
N MET A 44 -3.80 5.31 -6.54
CA MET A 44 -3.71 6.72 -6.17
C MET A 44 -2.30 7.26 -6.38
N ALA A 45 -1.28 6.55 -5.90
CA ALA A 45 0.11 6.97 -6.04
C ALA A 45 0.51 7.10 -7.51
N HIS A 46 0.18 6.11 -8.34
CA HIS A 46 0.42 6.14 -9.77
C HIS A 46 -0.29 7.31 -10.46
N LYS A 47 -1.58 7.52 -10.16
CA LYS A 47 -2.40 8.61 -10.73
C LYS A 47 -1.80 10.00 -10.48
N TYR A 48 -1.14 10.20 -9.35
CA TYR A 48 -0.56 11.48 -8.95
C TYR A 48 0.97 11.54 -9.07
N GLY A 49 1.61 10.52 -9.66
CA GLY A 49 3.07 10.47 -9.83
C GLY A 49 3.84 10.40 -8.50
N ILE A 50 3.25 9.81 -7.47
CA ILE A 50 3.88 9.67 -6.16
C ILE A 50 4.69 8.38 -6.16
N SER A 51 6.01 8.51 -6.00
CA SER A 51 6.87 7.33 -5.82
C SER A 51 6.53 6.61 -4.51
N THR A 52 6.36 5.29 -4.61
CA THR A 52 5.95 4.39 -3.54
C THR A 52 7.14 3.73 -2.84
N GLY A 53 8.37 3.98 -3.31
CA GLY A 53 9.60 3.39 -2.76
C GLY A 53 9.81 1.91 -3.11
N ASP A 54 8.87 1.29 -3.82
CA ASP A 54 8.92 -0.09 -4.33
C ASP A 54 9.26 -0.16 -5.83
N GLU A 55 9.61 0.98 -6.43
CA GLU A 55 10.20 1.00 -7.78
C GLU A 55 11.52 0.21 -7.71
N VAL A 56 11.42 -1.09 -7.97
CA VAL A 56 12.56 -1.96 -8.20
C VAL A 56 13.34 -1.30 -9.32
N SER A 57 14.60 -0.96 -9.04
CA SER A 57 15.58 -0.59 -10.03
C SER A 57 15.60 -1.65 -11.14
N GLU A 58 14.84 -1.46 -12.21
CA GLU A 58 15.11 -2.12 -13.48
C GLU A 58 16.30 -1.36 -14.10
N GLN A 59 17.51 -1.82 -13.80
CA GLN A 59 18.72 -1.58 -14.59
C GLN A 59 19.19 -2.90 -15.19
#